data_AF-A0A5M3YUC2-F1
#
_entry.id   AF-A0A5M3YUC2-F1
#
_cell.length_a   1.000
_cell.length_b   1.000
_cell.length_c   1.000
_cell.angle_alpha   90.00
_cell.angle_beta   90.00
_cell.angle_gamma   90.00
#
_symmetry.space_group_name_H-M   'P 1'
#
loop_
_entity.id
_entity.type
_entity.pdbx_description
1 polymer ?
#
loop_
_entity_poly.entity_id
_entity_poly.type
_entity_poly.pdbx_seq_one_letter_code
_entity_poly.pdbx_strand_id
1 'polypeptide(L)'
;MAHTDLVEPRPSLLKQLVNFTSVTAGLEKTLRLIQALALIVAELSLDQLTATRCSIAWNQLALGRRYFRLLDFYGCFEHAYDLLTGNTGNAPSKGAVLTMMELAEFSSLGLYCALENLTILHDMNIWLVSWYTPLLMEANKFWFYSICLSLTRAVWELLFLGSAAQSQNSHAGEKEKSEKESASRPTPYTTAVLKRMIVDACDLSLPGSFLGWTPVGDLGVGIAMVVSTVVASQDIWTKAQQ
;
A
#
# COMPACT_ATOMS: atom_id res chain seq x y z
N MET A 1 18.80 44.52 -9.53
CA MET A 1 17.70 44.15 -8.62
C MET A 1 17.85 42.66 -8.32
N ALA A 2 18.39 42.32 -7.16
CA ALA A 2 18.53 40.94 -6.73
C ALA A 2 17.23 40.54 -6.02
N HIS A 3 16.45 39.65 -6.63
CA HIS A 3 15.38 38.95 -5.94
C HIS A 3 16.05 37.96 -4.97
N THR A 4 16.13 38.34 -3.71
CA THR A 4 16.38 37.39 -2.62
C THR A 4 15.15 36.52 -2.50
N ASP A 5 15.24 35.29 -3.00
CA ASP A 5 14.28 34.23 -2.68
C ASP A 5 14.32 34.00 -1.16
N LEU A 6 13.35 34.59 -0.47
CA LEU A 6 13.12 34.33 0.95
C LEU A 6 12.61 32.89 1.06
N VAL A 7 13.52 31.98 1.43
CA VAL A 7 13.16 30.62 1.81
C VAL A 7 12.17 30.72 2.98
N GLU A 8 10.91 30.39 2.72
CA GLU A 8 9.89 30.36 3.77
C GLU A 8 10.34 29.42 4.91
N PRO A 9 10.15 29.83 6.18
CA PRO A 9 10.52 29.00 7.31
C PRO A 9 9.70 27.71 7.29
N ARG A 10 10.38 26.57 7.51
CA ARG A 10 9.73 25.26 7.56
C ARG A 10 8.55 25.31 8.54
N PRO A 11 7.34 24.89 8.14
CA PRO A 11 6.17 24.93 9.01
C PRO A 11 6.40 24.12 10.28
N SER A 12 5.77 24.53 11.39
CA SER A 12 5.82 23.78 12.65
C SER A 12 5.31 22.35 12.48
N LEU A 13 5.77 21.42 13.31
CA LEU A 13 5.34 20.01 13.22
C LEU A 13 3.82 19.84 13.31
N LEU A 14 3.16 20.66 14.14
CA LEU A 14 1.71 20.68 14.24
C LEU A 14 1.06 21.11 12.93
N LYS A 15 1.61 22.15 12.26
CA LYS A 15 1.09 22.58 10.97
C LYS A 15 1.29 21.51 9.89
N GLN A 16 2.42 20.81 9.91
CA GLN A 16 2.67 19.70 8.99
C GLN A 16 1.69 18.53 9.21
N LEU A 17 1.39 18.21 10.47
CA LEU A 17 0.40 17.18 10.82
C LEU A 17 -1.02 17.58 10.41
N VAL A 18 -1.39 18.84 10.59
CA VAL A 18 -2.67 19.38 10.09
C VAL A 18 -2.76 19.24 8.58
N ASN A 19 -1.70 19.61 7.85
CA ASN A 19 -1.68 19.46 6.40
C ASN A 19 -1.83 17.98 5.98
N PHE A 20 -1.09 17.06 6.63
CA PHE A 20 -1.17 15.63 6.35
C PHE A 20 -2.56 15.05 6.60
N THR A 21 -3.16 15.34 7.75
CA THR A 21 -4.50 14.83 8.12
C THR A 21 -5.63 15.52 7.37
N SER A 22 -5.38 16.68 6.75
CA SER A 22 -6.37 17.35 5.89
C SER A 22 -6.58 16.66 4.54
N VAL A 23 -5.62 15.85 4.10
CA VAL A 23 -5.73 15.02 2.90
C VAL A 23 -6.37 13.68 3.27
N THR A 24 -7.38 13.25 2.51
CA THR A 24 -8.10 11.98 2.73
C THR A 24 -7.16 10.79 2.90
N ALA A 25 -6.13 10.68 2.06
CA ALA A 25 -5.13 9.62 2.14
C ALA A 25 -4.31 9.67 3.45
N GLY A 26 -3.93 10.86 3.91
CA GLY A 26 -3.19 11.00 5.17
C GLY A 26 -4.06 10.70 6.40
N LEU A 27 -5.33 11.11 6.37
CA LEU A 27 -6.32 10.74 7.39
C LEU A 27 -6.54 9.23 7.46
N GLU A 28 -6.73 8.57 6.31
CA GLU A 28 -6.90 7.12 6.22
C GLU A 28 -5.70 6.36 6.82
N LYS A 29 -4.47 6.79 6.51
CA LYS A 29 -3.26 6.20 7.10
C LYS A 29 -3.14 6.48 8.60
N THR A 30 -3.53 7.65 9.06
CA THR A 30 -3.58 7.96 10.49
C THR A 30 -4.53 7.01 11.22
N LEU A 31 -5.73 6.78 10.66
CA LEU A 31 -6.67 5.80 11.18
C LEU A 31 -6.09 4.39 11.15
N ARG A 32 -5.40 3.99 10.06
CA ARG A 32 -4.75 2.66 9.96
C ARG A 32 -3.70 2.47 11.04
N LEU A 33 -2.93 3.51 11.36
CA LEU A 33 -1.93 3.48 12.41
C LEU A 33 -2.58 3.32 13.80
N ILE A 34 -3.62 4.10 14.10
CA ILE A 34 -4.36 3.98 15.37
C ILE A 34 -5.01 2.60 15.48
N GLN A 35 -5.56 2.10 14.38
CA GLN A 35 -6.12 0.75 14.27
C GLN A 35 -5.05 -0.28 14.65
N ALA A 36 -3.90 -0.27 13.99
CA ALA A 36 -2.79 -1.20 14.26
C ALA A 36 -2.30 -1.15 15.71
N LEU A 37 -2.18 0.05 16.29
CA LEU A 37 -1.81 0.23 17.70
C LEU A 37 -2.87 -0.36 18.64
N ALA A 38 -4.17 -0.20 18.33
CA ALA A 38 -5.23 -0.82 19.12
C ALA A 38 -5.14 -2.35 19.11
N LEU A 39 -4.79 -2.97 17.97
CA LEU A 39 -4.57 -4.42 17.91
C LEU A 39 -3.37 -4.86 18.76
N ILE A 40 -2.24 -4.16 18.64
CA ILE A 40 -1.04 -4.47 19.43
C ILE A 40 -1.34 -4.36 20.93
N VAL A 41 -2.03 -3.30 21.36
CA VAL A 41 -2.42 -3.14 22.76
C VAL A 41 -3.41 -4.22 23.20
N ALA A 42 -4.35 -4.63 22.34
CA ALA A 42 -5.26 -5.72 22.65
C ALA A 42 -4.52 -7.02 22.96
N GLU A 43 -3.51 -7.36 22.15
CA GLU A 43 -2.71 -8.58 22.28
C GLU A 43 -1.71 -8.56 23.45
N LEU A 44 -1.19 -7.38 23.81
CA LEU A 44 -0.22 -7.24 24.91
C LEU A 44 -0.87 -6.98 26.28
N SER A 45 -2.17 -6.68 26.31
CA SER A 45 -2.87 -6.36 27.55
C SER A 45 -3.12 -7.61 28.39
N LEU A 46 -2.66 -7.58 29.65
CA LEU A 46 -2.98 -8.62 30.63
C LEU A 46 -4.40 -8.48 31.20
N ASP A 47 -4.96 -7.26 31.13
CA ASP A 47 -6.31 -6.96 31.59
C ASP A 47 -7.34 -7.22 30.47
N GLN A 48 -8.27 -8.13 30.73
CA GLN A 48 -9.30 -8.55 29.78
C GLN A 48 -10.22 -7.40 29.35
N LEU A 49 -10.50 -6.46 30.25
CA LEU A 49 -11.36 -5.31 29.95
C LEU A 49 -10.68 -4.40 28.92
N THR A 50 -9.41 -4.08 29.15
CA THR A 50 -8.60 -3.27 28.23
C THR A 50 -8.44 -3.97 26.88
N ALA A 51 -8.11 -5.27 26.88
CA ALA A 51 -7.99 -6.06 25.65
C ALA A 51 -9.28 -6.03 24.80
N THR A 52 -10.43 -6.24 25.43
CA THR A 52 -11.74 -6.21 24.75
C THR A 52 -12.05 -4.84 24.16
N ARG A 53 -11.81 -3.76 24.90
CA ARG A 53 -12.03 -2.38 24.42
C ARG A 53 -11.14 -2.05 23.21
N CYS A 54 -9.88 -2.47 23.26
CA CYS A 54 -8.94 -2.28 22.17
C CYS A 54 -9.31 -3.11 20.93
N SER A 55 -9.81 -4.34 21.10
CA SER A 55 -10.35 -5.15 20.00
C SER A 55 -11.60 -4.51 19.36
N ILE A 56 -12.50 -3.94 20.16
CA ILE A 56 -13.64 -3.16 19.65
C ILE A 56 -13.13 -1.96 18.86
N ALA A 57 -12.19 -1.19 19.40
CA ALA A 57 -11.61 -0.04 18.72
C ALA A 57 -10.94 -0.43 17.39
N TRP A 58 -10.19 -1.54 17.37
CA TRP A 58 -9.62 -2.13 16.16
C TRP A 58 -10.69 -2.36 15.09
N ASN A 59 -11.77 -3.06 15.42
CA ASN A 59 -12.85 -3.37 14.48
C ASN A 59 -13.58 -2.12 13.98
N GLN A 60 -13.88 -1.17 14.88
CA GLN A 60 -14.57 0.07 14.54
C GLN A 60 -13.70 0.98 13.64
N LEU A 61 -12.39 1.05 13.89
CA LEU A 61 -11.46 1.78 13.04
C LEU A 61 -11.26 1.09 11.68
N ALA A 62 -11.27 -0.25 11.64
CA ALA A 62 -11.26 -1.01 10.40
C ALA A 62 -12.49 -0.67 9.54
N LEU A 63 -13.68 -0.67 10.15
CA LEU A 63 -14.93 -0.26 9.50
C LEU A 63 -14.89 1.21 9.06
N GLY A 64 -14.42 2.11 9.92
CA GLY A 64 -14.26 3.53 9.57
C GLY A 64 -13.39 3.74 8.33
N ARG A 65 -12.34 2.95 8.18
CA ARG A 65 -11.46 2.96 6.99
C ARG A 65 -12.12 2.44 5.73
N ARG A 66 -13.11 1.53 5.82
CA ARG A 66 -13.88 1.06 4.67
C ARG A 66 -14.66 2.19 4.01
N TYR A 67 -15.16 3.15 4.78
CA TYR A 67 -15.89 4.31 4.22
C TYR A 67 -15.03 5.16 3.28
N PHE A 68 -13.72 5.30 3.57
CA PHE A 68 -12.81 6.02 2.68
C PHE A 68 -12.53 5.28 1.36
N ARG A 69 -12.67 3.95 1.36
CA ARG A 69 -12.42 3.08 0.20
C ARG A 69 -13.70 2.62 -0.51
N LEU A 70 -14.86 3.15 -0.11
CA LEU A 70 -16.17 2.65 -0.53
C LEU A 70 -16.35 2.60 -2.05
N LEU A 71 -15.71 3.52 -2.78
CA LEU A 71 -15.80 3.63 -4.24
C LEU A 71 -14.45 3.38 -4.94
N ASP A 72 -13.41 2.98 -4.22
CA ASP A 72 -12.07 2.75 -4.79
C ASP A 72 -12.06 1.63 -5.85
N PHE A 73 -13.06 0.74 -5.83
CA PHE A 73 -13.22 -0.29 -6.85
C PHE A 73 -13.42 0.32 -8.25
N TYR A 74 -14.02 1.51 -8.36
CA TYR A 74 -14.22 2.18 -9.65
C TYR A 74 -12.89 2.50 -10.31
N GLY A 75 -11.96 3.12 -9.56
CA GLY A 75 -10.63 3.44 -10.09
C GLY A 75 -9.83 2.19 -10.45
N CYS A 76 -10.01 1.08 -9.71
CA CYS A 76 -9.38 -0.19 -10.05
C CYS A 76 -9.90 -0.75 -11.38
N PHE A 77 -11.22 -0.71 -11.59
CA PHE A 77 -11.82 -1.21 -12.84
C PHE A 77 -11.59 -0.27 -14.02
N GLU A 78 -11.54 1.04 -13.80
CA GLU A 78 -11.13 2.02 -14.81
C GLU A 78 -9.70 1.75 -15.28
N HIS A 79 -8.76 1.55 -14.36
CA HIS A 79 -7.37 1.21 -14.71
C HIS A 79 -7.28 -0.12 -15.47
N ALA A 80 -8.02 -1.14 -15.04
CA ALA A 80 -8.12 -2.41 -15.76
C ALA A 80 -8.69 -2.24 -17.18
N TYR A 81 -9.69 -1.38 -17.34
CA TYR A 81 -10.31 -1.08 -18.62
C TYR A 81 -9.36 -0.32 -19.57
N ASP A 82 -8.60 0.65 -19.06
CA ASP A 82 -7.60 1.37 -19.84
C ASP A 82 -6.49 0.44 -20.35
N LEU A 83 -6.05 -0.52 -19.52
CA LEU A 83 -5.09 -1.54 -19.93
C LEU A 83 -5.64 -2.48 -21.02
N LEU A 84 -6.92 -2.84 -20.94
CA LEU A 84 -7.59 -3.69 -21.94
C LEU A 84 -7.78 -2.99 -23.28
N THR A 85 -8.14 -1.71 -23.25
CA THR A 85 -8.39 -0.91 -24.46
C THR A 85 -7.10 -0.33 -25.07
N GLY A 86 -5.96 -0.49 -24.37
CA GLY A 86 -4.70 0.10 -24.78
C GLY A 86 -4.66 1.62 -24.63
N ASN A 87 -5.57 2.19 -23.84
CA ASN A 87 -5.70 3.63 -23.60
C ASN A 87 -4.72 4.13 -22.52
N THR A 88 -3.50 3.61 -22.50
CA THR A 88 -2.50 3.89 -21.44
C THR A 88 -1.77 5.22 -21.62
N GLY A 89 -2.31 6.15 -22.42
CA GLY A 89 -1.68 7.43 -22.75
C GLY A 89 -0.27 7.28 -23.35
N ASN A 90 0.61 8.24 -23.08
CA ASN A 90 2.02 8.24 -23.53
C ASN A 90 2.94 7.30 -22.71
N ALA A 91 2.38 6.37 -21.93
CA ALA A 91 3.20 5.45 -21.15
C ALA A 91 3.96 4.49 -22.10
N PRO A 92 5.25 4.23 -21.85
CA PRO A 92 6.00 3.26 -22.63
C PRO A 92 5.32 1.90 -22.55
N SER A 93 5.19 1.22 -23.70
CA SER A 93 4.57 -0.10 -23.77
C SER A 93 5.33 -1.08 -22.88
N LYS A 94 4.71 -1.48 -21.76
CA LYS A 94 5.19 -2.61 -20.97
C LYS A 94 4.97 -3.88 -21.80
N GLY A 95 5.87 -4.85 -21.69
CA GLY A 95 5.71 -6.14 -22.39
C GLY A 95 4.36 -6.78 -22.04
N ALA A 96 3.75 -7.50 -22.99
CA ALA A 96 2.38 -8.04 -22.85
C ALA A 96 2.15 -8.81 -21.54
N VAL A 97 3.16 -9.55 -21.06
CA VAL A 97 3.09 -10.29 -19.79
C VAL A 97 2.95 -9.36 -18.58
N LEU A 98 3.69 -8.26 -18.53
CA LEU A 98 3.61 -7.27 -17.43
C LEU A 98 2.26 -6.56 -17.44
N THR A 99 1.75 -6.23 -18.62
CA THR A 99 0.41 -5.63 -18.79
C THR A 99 -0.68 -6.59 -18.30
N MET A 100 -0.57 -7.89 -18.60
CA MET A 100 -1.53 -8.89 -18.12
C MET A 100 -1.46 -9.11 -16.61
N MET A 101 -0.25 -9.10 -16.02
CA MET A 101 -0.08 -9.15 -14.57
C MET A 101 -0.72 -7.93 -13.89
N GLU A 102 -0.48 -6.73 -14.43
CA GLU A 102 -1.07 -5.48 -13.93
C GLU A 102 -2.60 -5.47 -14.07
N LEU A 103 -3.12 -5.95 -15.21
CA LEU A 103 -4.56 -6.11 -15.41
C LEU A 103 -5.18 -7.04 -14.36
N ALA A 104 -4.55 -8.19 -14.11
CA ALA A 104 -5.01 -9.14 -13.11
C ALA A 104 -4.90 -8.58 -11.67
N GLU A 105 -3.85 -7.82 -11.38
CA GLU A 105 -3.61 -7.13 -10.11
C GLU A 105 -4.77 -6.19 -9.77
N PHE A 106 -5.10 -5.26 -10.68
CA PHE A 106 -6.15 -4.27 -10.49
C PHE A 106 -7.56 -4.86 -10.57
N SER A 107 -7.79 -5.87 -11.42
CA SER A 107 -9.08 -6.57 -11.46
C SER A 107 -9.36 -7.29 -10.13
N SER A 108 -8.35 -7.96 -9.56
CA SER A 108 -8.48 -8.62 -8.26
C SER A 108 -8.66 -7.62 -7.14
N LEU A 109 -7.92 -6.51 -7.15
CA LEU A 109 -8.06 -5.44 -6.15
C LEU A 109 -9.45 -4.80 -6.20
N GLY A 110 -9.95 -4.52 -7.40
CA GLY A 110 -11.30 -3.99 -7.60
C GLY A 110 -12.37 -4.93 -7.10
N LEU A 111 -12.24 -6.24 -7.36
CA LEU A 111 -13.18 -7.24 -6.87
C LEU A 111 -13.13 -7.38 -5.34
N TYR A 112 -11.95 -7.33 -4.72
CA TYR A 112 -11.83 -7.26 -3.27
C TYR A 112 -12.61 -6.07 -2.70
N CYS A 113 -12.36 -4.86 -3.20
CA CYS A 113 -13.04 -3.66 -2.73
C CYS A 113 -14.56 -3.76 -2.92
N ALA A 114 -15.03 -4.22 -4.08
CA ALA A 114 -16.45 -4.38 -4.37
C ALA A 114 -17.14 -5.37 -3.41
N LEU A 115 -16.52 -6.54 -3.17
CA LEU A 115 -17.05 -7.56 -2.27
C LEU A 115 -17.00 -7.13 -0.81
N GLU A 116 -15.91 -6.50 -0.37
CA GLU A 116 -15.79 -5.94 0.99
C GLU A 116 -16.88 -4.90 1.24
N ASN A 117 -17.13 -4.01 0.28
CA ASN A 117 -18.15 -2.96 0.40
C ASN A 117 -19.59 -3.53 0.41
N LEU A 118 -19.84 -4.67 -0.23
CA LEU A 118 -21.14 -5.35 -0.16
C LEU A 118 -21.46 -5.85 1.27
N THR A 119 -20.43 -6.06 2.10
CA THR A 119 -20.58 -6.51 3.49
C THR A 119 -20.72 -5.39 4.52
N ILE A 120 -20.64 -4.12 4.12
CA ILE A 120 -20.56 -2.99 5.05
C ILE A 120 -21.77 -2.88 5.99
N LEU A 121 -22.98 -3.16 5.49
CA LEU A 121 -24.20 -3.13 6.30
C LEU A 121 -24.23 -4.23 7.37
N HIS A 122 -23.56 -5.35 7.11
CA HIS A 122 -23.38 -6.42 8.10
C HIS A 122 -22.44 -5.94 9.21
N ASP A 123 -21.30 -5.36 8.86
CA ASP A 123 -20.33 -4.86 9.84
C ASP A 123 -20.89 -3.72 10.72
N MET A 124 -21.80 -2.92 10.15
CA MET A 124 -22.53 -1.88 10.88
C MET A 124 -23.62 -2.44 11.82
N ASN A 125 -23.85 -3.76 11.84
CA ASN A 125 -24.94 -4.42 12.56
C ASN A 125 -26.35 -3.91 12.15
N ILE A 126 -26.51 -3.43 10.91
CA ILE A 126 -27.81 -2.96 10.39
C ILE A 126 -28.56 -4.12 9.73
N TRP A 127 -27.90 -4.80 8.79
CA TRP A 127 -28.52 -5.91 8.03
C TRP A 127 -27.59 -7.13 8.04
N LEU A 128 -27.92 -8.08 8.92
CA LEU A 128 -27.14 -9.30 9.10
C LEU A 128 -27.51 -10.33 8.03
N VAL A 129 -26.49 -10.93 7.42
CA VAL A 129 -26.62 -11.87 6.31
C VAL A 129 -25.78 -13.12 6.54
N SER A 130 -26.32 -14.28 6.19
CA SER A 130 -25.65 -15.58 6.38
C SER A 130 -24.46 -15.80 5.43
N TRP A 131 -24.46 -15.12 4.28
CA TRP A 131 -23.39 -15.20 3.29
C TRP A 131 -22.20 -14.25 3.58
N TYR A 132 -22.21 -13.54 4.71
CA TYR A 132 -21.14 -12.60 5.08
C TYR A 132 -19.75 -13.24 5.09
N THR A 133 -19.58 -14.29 5.91
CA THR A 133 -18.30 -14.96 6.08
C THR A 133 -17.75 -15.55 4.77
N PRO A 134 -18.52 -16.35 3.99
CA PRO A 134 -17.98 -16.86 2.73
C PRO A 134 -17.64 -15.75 1.74
N LEU A 135 -18.43 -14.67 1.66
CA LEU A 135 -18.13 -13.55 0.78
C LEU A 135 -16.85 -12.81 1.20
N LEU A 136 -16.68 -12.57 2.50
CA LEU A 136 -15.49 -11.90 3.04
C LEU A 136 -14.23 -12.77 2.85
N MET A 137 -14.36 -14.10 2.93
CA MET A 137 -13.27 -15.03 2.60
C MET A 137 -12.87 -14.91 1.12
N GLU A 138 -13.83 -14.90 0.18
CA GLU A 138 -13.51 -14.69 -1.24
C GLU A 138 -12.87 -13.32 -1.50
N ALA A 139 -13.37 -12.26 -0.87
CA ALA A 139 -12.79 -10.93 -0.96
C ALA A 139 -11.30 -10.93 -0.54
N ASN A 140 -10.98 -11.55 0.61
CA ASN A 140 -9.60 -11.62 1.10
C ASN A 140 -8.69 -12.46 0.19
N LYS A 141 -9.20 -13.48 -0.51
CA LYS A 141 -8.41 -14.21 -1.53
C LYS A 141 -8.03 -13.30 -2.69
N PHE A 142 -8.98 -12.51 -3.21
CA PHE A 142 -8.67 -11.57 -4.29
C PHE A 142 -7.66 -10.51 -3.86
N TRP A 143 -7.74 -10.03 -2.62
CA TRP A 143 -6.75 -9.12 -2.08
C TRP A 143 -5.36 -9.76 -2.00
N PHE A 144 -5.27 -10.99 -1.48
CA PHE A 144 -4.03 -11.76 -1.44
C PHE A 144 -3.41 -11.93 -2.84
N TYR A 145 -4.22 -12.36 -3.82
CA TYR A 145 -3.75 -12.55 -5.20
C TYR A 145 -3.27 -11.24 -5.84
N SER A 146 -3.98 -10.13 -5.60
CA SER A 146 -3.56 -8.80 -6.08
C SER A 146 -2.16 -8.42 -5.55
N ILE A 147 -1.92 -8.60 -4.24
CA ILE A 147 -0.62 -8.31 -3.64
C ILE A 147 0.47 -9.25 -4.21
N CYS A 148 0.19 -10.54 -4.36
CA CYS A 148 1.14 -11.48 -4.96
C CYS A 148 1.53 -11.05 -6.38
N LEU A 149 0.55 -10.66 -7.21
CA LEU A 149 0.80 -10.15 -8.56
C LEU A 149 1.67 -8.90 -8.54
N SER A 150 1.36 -7.94 -7.66
CA SER A 150 2.16 -6.73 -7.44
C SER A 150 3.62 -7.05 -7.08
N LEU A 151 3.84 -7.99 -6.15
CA LEU A 151 5.17 -8.43 -5.75
C LEU A 151 5.93 -9.11 -6.89
N THR A 152 5.30 -10.05 -7.61
CA THR A 152 5.94 -10.68 -8.78
C THR A 152 6.30 -9.67 -9.86
N ARG A 153 5.45 -8.67 -10.10
CA ARG A 153 5.71 -7.60 -11.06
C ARG A 153 6.89 -6.74 -10.63
N ALA A 154 6.94 -6.34 -9.35
CA ALA A 154 8.05 -5.59 -8.79
C ALA A 154 9.39 -6.35 -8.90
N VAL A 155 9.38 -7.64 -8.59
CA VAL A 155 10.57 -8.52 -8.76
C VAL A 155 10.96 -8.63 -10.23
N TRP A 156 10.00 -8.81 -11.14
CA TRP A 156 10.27 -8.87 -12.57
C TRP A 156 10.91 -7.58 -13.10
N GLU A 157 10.39 -6.41 -12.69
CA GLU A 157 10.95 -5.11 -13.06
C GLU A 157 12.39 -4.94 -12.54
N LEU A 158 12.68 -5.35 -11.30
CA LEU A 158 14.03 -5.28 -10.75
C LEU A 158 15.03 -6.20 -11.48
N LEU A 159 14.61 -7.43 -11.81
CA LEU A 159 15.49 -8.42 -12.45
C LEU A 159 15.75 -8.10 -13.93
N PHE A 160 14.70 -7.74 -14.67
CA PHE A 160 14.76 -7.66 -16.13
C PHE A 160 14.82 -6.22 -16.68
N LEU A 161 14.24 -5.23 -15.98
CA LEU A 161 14.28 -3.83 -16.42
C LEU A 161 15.40 -3.04 -15.72
N GLY A 162 15.76 -3.40 -14.47
CA GLY A 162 16.93 -2.87 -13.78
C GLY A 162 18.25 -3.11 -14.53
N SER A 163 18.32 -4.19 -15.31
CA SER A 163 19.46 -4.53 -16.18
C SER A 163 19.51 -3.72 -17.49
N ALA A 164 18.36 -3.23 -17.98
CA ALA A 164 18.30 -2.46 -19.23
C ALA A 164 18.84 -1.03 -19.06
N ALA A 165 18.56 -0.39 -17.91
CA ALA A 165 19.06 0.95 -17.57
C ALA A 165 20.60 1.00 -17.42
N GLN A 166 21.24 -0.14 -17.17
CA GLN A 166 22.70 -0.24 -17.03
C GLN A 166 23.41 -0.52 -18.37
N SER A 167 22.68 -0.91 -19.42
CA SER A 167 23.27 -1.30 -20.72
C SER A 167 23.32 -0.18 -21.77
N GLN A 168 22.65 0.96 -21.56
CA GLN A 168 22.69 2.09 -22.51
C GLN A 168 23.77 3.14 -22.23
N ASN A 169 24.57 3.00 -21.17
CA ASN A 169 25.67 3.92 -20.87
C ASN A 169 27.07 3.36 -21.18
N SER A 170 27.15 2.23 -21.86
CA SER A 170 28.42 1.55 -22.15
C SER A 170 28.66 1.39 -23.65
N HIS A 171 28.65 2.48 -24.42
CA HIS A 171 29.37 2.58 -25.70
C HIS A 171 29.69 4.04 -26.09
N ALA A 172 30.68 4.62 -25.40
CA ALA A 172 31.65 5.57 -25.96
C ALA A 172 32.88 5.57 -25.03
N GLY A 173 34.08 5.31 -25.59
CA GLY A 173 35.35 5.07 -24.87
C GLY A 173 35.86 6.25 -24.02
N GLU A 174 36.94 6.15 -23.25
CA GLU A 174 38.08 5.22 -23.21
C GLU A 174 38.80 5.37 -21.85
N LYS A 175 39.30 4.24 -21.30
CA LYS A 175 40.29 4.02 -20.21
C LYS A 175 40.72 5.19 -19.29
N GLU A 176 40.49 5.02 -17.98
CA GLU A 176 41.58 4.72 -17.02
C GLU A 176 41.05 4.19 -15.68
N LYS A 177 41.90 3.40 -15.03
CA LYS A 177 41.63 2.46 -13.94
C LYS A 177 41.82 3.14 -12.60
N SER A 178 40.81 3.15 -11.73
CA SER A 178 41.05 3.19 -10.29
C SER A 178 39.94 2.51 -9.48
N GLU A 179 40.39 1.78 -8.49
CA GLU A 179 39.70 0.77 -7.69
C GLU A 179 39.06 1.40 -6.45
N LYS A 180 37.95 0.79 -5.98
CA LYS A 180 37.34 0.88 -4.64
C LYS A 180 36.42 2.07 -4.30
N GLU A 181 35.32 1.67 -3.65
CA GLU A 181 34.28 2.45 -2.98
C GLU A 181 33.32 3.26 -3.85
N SER A 182 32.27 2.58 -4.33
CA SER A 182 30.93 3.10 -4.03
C SER A 182 29.98 1.93 -3.78
N ALA A 183 29.56 1.76 -2.53
CA ALA A 183 28.28 1.16 -2.26
C ALA A 183 27.24 2.06 -2.96
N SER A 184 26.84 1.65 -4.16
CA SER A 184 26.01 2.44 -5.06
C SER A 184 24.74 2.84 -4.34
N ARG A 185 24.54 4.14 -4.12
CA ARG A 185 23.26 4.65 -3.60
C ARG A 185 22.14 4.14 -4.52
N PRO A 186 21.08 3.51 -3.98
CA PRO A 186 19.99 3.04 -4.81
C PRO A 186 19.38 4.22 -5.57
N THR A 187 19.08 4.02 -6.85
CA THR A 187 18.42 5.06 -7.64
C THR A 187 17.04 5.40 -7.03
N PRO A 188 16.49 6.61 -7.29
CA PRO A 188 15.15 6.96 -6.82
C PRO A 188 14.07 5.95 -7.21
N TYR A 189 14.18 5.36 -8.41
CA TYR A 189 13.30 4.30 -8.90
C TYR A 189 13.42 3.02 -8.06
N THR A 190 14.65 2.51 -7.84
CA THR A 190 14.90 1.31 -7.02
C THR A 190 14.37 1.49 -5.59
N THR A 191 14.52 2.69 -5.03
CA THR A 191 14.02 3.00 -3.69
C THR A 191 12.50 2.96 -3.63
N ALA A 192 11.80 3.50 -4.64
CA ALA A 192 10.34 3.46 -4.72
C ALA A 192 9.80 2.03 -4.87
N VAL A 193 10.44 1.21 -5.72
CA VAL A 193 10.06 -0.20 -5.89
C VAL A 193 10.28 -0.97 -4.58
N LEU A 194 11.40 -0.77 -3.88
CA LEU A 194 11.66 -1.42 -2.60
C LEU A 194 10.66 -1.02 -1.52
N LYS A 195 10.32 0.28 -1.41
CA LYS A 195 9.27 0.74 -0.48
C LYS A 195 7.94 0.02 -0.75
N ARG A 196 7.54 -0.07 -2.02
CA ARG A 196 6.31 -0.79 -2.42
C ARG A 196 6.38 -2.26 -2.04
N MET A 197 7.49 -2.94 -2.30
CA MET A 197 7.66 -4.35 -1.92
C MET A 197 7.58 -4.56 -0.41
N ILE A 198 8.14 -3.66 0.41
CA ILE A 198 8.06 -3.73 1.87
C ILE A 198 6.60 -3.57 2.33
N VAL A 199 5.88 -2.59 1.77
CA VAL A 199 4.47 -2.36 2.06
C VAL A 199 3.63 -3.58 1.68
N ASP A 200 3.79 -4.07 0.45
CA ASP A 200 3.05 -5.23 -0.07
C ASP A 200 3.34 -6.50 0.74
N ALA A 201 4.60 -6.76 1.10
CA ALA A 201 4.97 -7.92 1.92
C ALA A 201 4.36 -7.87 3.33
N CYS A 202 4.33 -6.69 3.95
CA CYS A 202 3.66 -6.49 5.23
C CYS A 202 2.15 -6.62 5.08
N ASP A 203 1.56 -6.03 4.05
CA ASP A 203 0.11 -6.06 3.83
C ASP A 203 -0.39 -7.46 3.46
N LEU A 204 0.46 -8.33 2.90
CA LEU A 204 0.15 -9.74 2.63
C LEU A 204 -0.18 -10.53 3.90
N SER A 205 0.32 -10.10 5.06
CA SER A 205 0.05 -10.80 6.32
C SER A 205 -1.41 -10.69 6.73
N LEU A 206 -2.14 -9.65 6.32
CA LEU A 206 -3.53 -9.41 6.72
C LEU A 206 -4.50 -10.42 6.08
N PRO A 207 -4.61 -10.52 4.73
CA PRO A 207 -5.45 -11.54 4.13
C PRO A 207 -4.86 -12.94 4.36
N GLY A 208 -3.53 -13.07 4.45
CA GLY A 208 -2.87 -14.35 4.71
C GLY A 208 -3.22 -14.97 6.06
N SER A 209 -3.21 -14.16 7.14
CA SER A 209 -3.60 -14.64 8.47
C SER A 209 -5.11 -14.85 8.57
N PHE A 210 -5.91 -13.94 8.00
CA PHE A 210 -7.38 -14.05 7.98
C PHE A 210 -7.86 -15.34 7.30
N LEU A 211 -7.22 -15.72 6.19
CA LEU A 211 -7.52 -16.95 5.46
C LEU A 211 -6.92 -18.22 6.11
N GLY A 212 -6.07 -18.07 7.12
CA GLY A 212 -5.32 -19.18 7.73
C GLY A 212 -4.22 -19.75 6.81
N TRP A 213 -3.77 -18.98 5.81
CA TRP A 213 -2.72 -19.40 4.88
C TRP A 213 -1.31 -19.15 5.42
N THR A 214 -1.17 -18.21 6.35
CA THR A 214 0.10 -17.91 7.02
C THR A 214 -0.03 -18.05 8.54
N PRO A 215 1.02 -18.53 9.24
CA PRO A 215 0.98 -18.73 10.70
C PRO A 215 1.24 -17.44 11.48
N VAL A 216 0.91 -16.27 10.92
CA VAL A 216 1.14 -14.97 11.57
C VAL A 216 -0.01 -14.66 12.51
N GLY A 217 0.27 -14.58 13.81
CA GLY A 217 -0.72 -14.18 14.82
C GLY A 217 -1.03 -12.68 14.80
N ASP A 218 -2.07 -12.29 15.54
CA ASP A 218 -2.62 -10.92 15.55
C ASP A 218 -1.61 -9.85 15.95
N LEU A 219 -0.71 -10.15 16.90
CA LEU A 219 0.39 -9.26 17.25
C LEU A 219 1.32 -9.00 16.05
N GLY A 220 1.65 -10.04 15.29
CA GLY A 220 2.48 -9.95 14.09
C GLY A 220 1.80 -9.13 12.99
N VAL A 221 0.49 -9.32 12.80
CA VAL A 221 -0.34 -8.52 11.88
C VAL A 221 -0.33 -7.05 12.29
N GLY A 222 -0.53 -6.75 13.58
CA GLY A 222 -0.48 -5.38 14.10
C GLY A 222 0.86 -4.70 13.82
N ILE A 223 1.98 -5.39 14.04
CA ILE A 223 3.32 -4.87 13.74
C ILE A 223 3.49 -4.64 12.23
N ALA A 224 3.11 -5.61 11.40
CA ALA A 224 3.19 -5.48 9.94
C ALA A 224 2.42 -4.27 9.43
N MET A 225 1.22 -4.02 9.97
CA MET A 225 0.42 -2.84 9.65
C MET A 225 1.08 -1.53 10.06
N VAL A 226 1.74 -1.47 11.23
CA VAL A 226 2.49 -0.27 11.62
C VAL A 226 3.59 0.00 10.60
N VAL A 227 4.39 -1.01 10.26
CA VAL A 227 5.48 -0.88 9.29
C VAL A 227 4.97 -0.42 7.93
N SER A 228 3.96 -1.10 7.37
CA SER A 228 3.40 -0.76 6.06
C SER A 228 2.80 0.65 6.05
N THR A 229 2.10 1.03 7.11
CA THR A 229 1.49 2.36 7.24
C THR A 229 2.54 3.46 7.32
N VAL A 230 3.59 3.28 8.13
CA VAL A 230 4.66 4.28 8.27
C VAL A 230 5.40 4.46 6.96
N VAL A 231 5.76 3.37 6.27
CA VAL A 231 6.45 3.44 4.97
C VAL A 231 5.57 4.12 3.91
N ALA A 232 4.30 3.72 3.80
CA ALA A 232 3.36 4.29 2.83
C ALA A 232 3.03 5.78 3.11
N SER A 233 3.03 6.19 4.39
CA SER A 233 2.72 7.58 4.78
C SER A 233 3.81 8.58 4.39
N GLN A 234 5.06 8.15 4.17
CA GLN A 234 6.17 9.05 3.87
C GLN A 234 5.93 9.87 2.60
N ASP A 235 5.48 9.21 1.53
CA ASP A 235 5.28 9.86 0.24
C ASP A 235 4.01 10.74 0.23
N ILE A 236 3.02 10.39 1.07
CA ILE A 236 1.83 11.22 1.30
C ILE A 236 2.20 12.45 2.12
N TRP A 237 3.05 12.27 3.14
CA TRP A 237 3.53 13.36 3.99
C TRP A 237 4.29 14.40 3.18
N THR A 238 5.23 13.98 2.33
CA THR A 238 6.00 14.90 1.49
C THR A 238 5.10 15.67 0.52
N LYS A 239 4.13 15.00 -0.11
CA LYS A 239 3.14 15.65 -0.99
C LYS A 239 2.24 16.63 -0.25
N ALA A 240 1.84 16.33 0.98
CA ALA A 240 0.98 17.20 1.77
C ALA A 240 1.66 18.48 2.27
N GLN A 241 2.99 18.58 2.18
CA GLN A 241 3.73 19.80 2.53
C GLN A 241 4.04 20.70 1.31
N GLN A 242 3.67 20.28 0.10
CA GLN A 242 3.79 21.05 -1.13
C GLN A 242 2.52 21.86 -1.35
#